data_AF-A0A1Y5F795-F1
#
_entry.id   AF-A0A1Y5F795-F1
#
_cell.length_a   1.000
_cell.length_b   1.000
_cell.length_c   1.000
_cell.angle_alpha   90.00
_cell.angle_beta   90.00
_cell.angle_gamma   90.00
#
_symmetry.space_group_name_H-M   'P 1'
#
loop_
_entity.id
_entity.type
_entity.pdbx_description
1 polymer ?
#
loop_
_entity_poly.entity_id
_entity_poly.type
_entity_poly.pdbx_seq_one_letter_code
_entity_poly.pdbx_strand_id
1 'polypeptide(L)' 'MSKCKFCGKEITWLKEKRKFTPIEGDGTTHKCDQMMNSMKSIRSMEPTSLSPEEIRKYEEAINKKK' A
#
# COMPACT_ATOMS: atom_id res chain seq x y z
N MET A 1 8.52 23.56 0.24
CA MET A 1 9.13 22.31 -0.28
C MET A 1 8.40 21.14 0.36
N SER A 2 8.17 20.07 -0.40
CA SER A 2 7.39 18.92 0.08
C SER A 2 8.33 17.91 0.72
N LYS A 3 7.84 17.16 1.71
CA LYS A 3 8.60 16.05 2.31
C LYS A 3 7.91 14.74 1.98
N CYS A 4 8.69 13.70 1.74
CA CYS A 4 8.16 12.36 1.60
C CYS A 4 7.52 11.93 2.92
N LYS A 5 6.28 11.46 2.88
CA LYS A 5 5.53 11.00 4.06
C LYS A 5 6.20 9.82 4.78
N PHE A 6 6.96 9.01 4.04
CA PHE A 6 7.52 7.76 4.57
C PHE A 6 8.93 7.94 5.13
N CYS A 7 9.81 8.63 4.40
CA CYS A 7 11.21 8.79 4.78
C CYS A 7 11.58 10.19 5.29
N GLY A 8 10.67 11.16 5.20
CA GLY A 8 10.92 12.53 5.63
C GLY A 8 11.91 13.31 4.77
N LYS A 9 12.52 12.69 3.75
CA LYS A 9 13.39 13.38 2.79
C LYS A 9 12.62 14.47 2.05
N GLU A 10 13.35 15.52 1.69
CA GLU A 10 12.83 16.60 0.86
C GLU A 10 12.61 16.12 -0.58
N ILE A 11 11.42 16.38 -1.11
CA ILE A 11 11.02 16.01 -2.46
C ILE A 11 10.38 17.20 -3.16
N THR A 12 10.56 17.24 -4.47
CA THR A 12 9.88 18.19 -5.35
C THR A 12 8.93 17.43 -6.25
N TRP A 13 7.74 17.98 -6.52
CA TRP A 13 6.79 17.37 -7.43
C TRP A 13 7.00 17.94 -8.83
N LEU A 14 7.51 17.11 -9.73
CA LEU A 14 7.62 17.47 -11.13
C LEU A 14 6.33 17.09 -11.86
N LYS A 15 5.71 18.05 -12.55
CA LYS A 15 4.54 17.79 -13.39
C LYS A 15 5.02 17.25 -14.73
N GLU A 16 4.86 15.95 -14.93
CA GLU A 16 5.18 15.28 -16.18
C GLU A 16 3.88 14.93 -16.92
N LYS A 17 3.55 15.73 -17.93
CA LYS A 17 2.29 15.66 -18.70
C LYS A 17 1.06 15.78 -17.78
N ARG A 18 0.44 14.64 -17.45
CA ARG A 18 -0.79 14.54 -16.64
C ARG A 18 -0.55 14.00 -15.23
N LYS A 19 0.68 13.61 -14.89
CA LYS A 19 1.01 13.02 -13.59
C LYS A 19 2.04 13.89 -12.87
N PHE A 20 2.01 13.86 -11.55
CA PHE A 20 3.03 14.47 -10.72
C PHE A 20 3.94 13.36 -10.20
N THR A 21 5.23 13.46 -10.51
CA THR A 21 6.25 12.49 -10.10
C THR A 21 7.12 13.15 -9.03
N PRO A 22 7.32 12.50 -7.87
CA PRO A 22 8.21 13.03 -6.85
C PRO A 22 9.67 12.82 -7.28
N ILE A 23 10.48 13.87 -7.21
CA ILE A 23 11.91 13.85 -7.51
C ILE A 23 12.71 14.32 -6.28
N GLU A 24 13.91 13.76 -6.11
CA GLU A 24 14.93 14.23 -5.16
C GLU A 24 15.69 15.45 -5.74
N GLY A 25 16.54 16.10 -4.95
CA GLY A 25 17.25 17.34 -5.34
C GLY A 25 18.24 17.17 -6.50
N ASP A 26 18.67 15.94 -6.73
CA ASP A 26 19.49 15.45 -7.84
C ASP A 26 18.67 15.16 -9.13
N GLY A 27 17.34 15.34 -9.09
CA GLY A 27 16.44 15.13 -10.23
C GLY A 27 16.00 13.67 -10.44
N THR A 28 16.52 12.74 -9.64
CA THR A 28 16.15 11.33 -9.66
C THR A 28 14.74 11.13 -9.11
N THR A 29 13.97 10.19 -9.67
CA THR A 29 12.64 9.83 -9.12
C THR A 29 12.78 9.28 -7.70
N HIS A 30 12.05 9.89 -6.76
CA HIS A 30 12.06 9.47 -5.37
C HIS A 30 11.24 8.18 -5.17
N LYS A 31 11.92 7.08 -4.83
CA LYS A 31 11.30 5.80 -4.42
C LYS A 31 12.02 5.26 -3.19
N CYS A 32 11.45 5.47 -2.00
CA CYS A 32 12.05 5.02 -0.74
C CYS A 32 11.55 3.63 -0.31
N ASP A 33 12.40 2.90 0.42
CA ASP A 33 12.11 1.55 0.90
C ASP A 33 10.91 1.49 1.85
N GLN A 34 10.75 2.51 2.70
CA GLN A 34 9.63 2.61 3.63
C GLN A 34 8.28 2.71 2.90
N MET A 35 8.24 3.43 1.77
CA MET A 35 7.06 3.47 0.90
C MET A 35 6.79 2.10 0.28
N MET A 36 7.83 1.44 -0.24
CA MET A 36 7.69 0.11 -0.85
C MET A 36 7.19 -0.94 0.14
N ASN A 37 7.72 -0.94 1.37
CA ASN A 37 7.29 -1.86 2.42
C ASN A 37 5.86 -1.59 2.87
N SER A 38 5.46 -0.31 2.99
CA SER A 38 4.08 0.06 3.30
C SER A 38 3.11 -0.34 2.19
N MET A 39 3.51 -0.31 0.92
CA MET A 39 2.68 -0.80 -0.18
C MET A 39 2.50 -2.32 -0.17
N LYS A 40 3.53 -3.08 0.24
CA LYS A 40 3.45 -4.54 0.32
C LYS A 40 2.42 -5.00 1.36
N SER A 41 2.34 -4.34 2.52
CA SER A 41 1.36 -4.70 3.57
C SER A 41 -0.09 -4.38 3.19
N ILE A 42 -0.33 -3.48 2.25
CA ILE A 42 -1.69 -3.11 1.81
C ILE A 42 -2.32 -4.20 0.91
N ARG A 43 -1.50 -5.08 0.30
CA ARG A 43 -1.96 -6.05 -0.71
C ARG A 43 -1.95 -7.52 -0.26
N SER A 44 -1.68 -7.82 1.00
CA SER A 44 -1.57 -9.21 1.48
C SER A 44 -2.90 -9.79 1.98
N MET A 45 -3.99 -9.65 1.21
CA MET A 45 -5.14 -10.55 1.34
C MET A 45 -5.23 -11.34 0.05
N GLU A 46 -4.59 -12.51 0.03
CA GLU A 46 -4.82 -13.47 -1.04
C GLU A 46 -6.19 -14.14 -0.81
N PRO A 47 -6.98 -14.45 -1.86
CA PRO A 47 -8.25 -15.18 -1.71
C PRO A 47 -8.11 -16.53 -0.99
N THR A 48 -6.89 -17.07 -0.95
CA THR A 48 -6.47 -18.31 -0.30
C THR A 48 -6.07 -18.16 1.17
N SER A 49 -6.05 -16.94 1.72
CA SER A 49 -5.58 -16.70 3.09
C SER A 49 -6.59 -17.05 4.19
N LEU A 50 -7.79 -17.52 3.83
CA LEU A 50 -8.77 -18.06 4.77
C LEU A 50 -8.58 -19.57 4.88
N SER A 51 -8.22 -20.06 6.07
CA SER A 51 -8.14 -21.50 6.31
C SER A 51 -9.53 -22.15 6.24
N PRO A 52 -9.64 -23.43 5.84
CA PRO A 52 -10.93 -24.14 5.79
C PRO A 52 -11.71 -24.12 7.12
N GLU A 53 -11.01 -24.03 8.25
CA GLU A 53 -11.62 -23.99 9.58
C GLU A 53 -12.31 -22.66 9.88
N GLU A 54 -11.75 -21.56 9.39
CA GLU A 54 -12.34 -20.22 9.55
C GLU A 54 -13.58 -20.07 8.66
N ILE A 55 -13.52 -20.61 7.43
CA ILE A 55 -14.68 -20.67 6.52
C ILE A 55 -15.83 -21.42 7.19
N ARG A 56 -15.56 -22.58 7.80
CA ARG A 56 -16.59 -23.37 8.48
C ARG A 56 -17.25 -22.61 9.63
N LYS A 57 -16.48 -21.84 10.41
CA LYS A 57 -17.03 -20.98 11.48
C LYS A 57 -17.91 -19.87 10.94
N TYR A 58 -17.52 -19.24 9.83
CA TYR A 58 -18.35 -18.22 9.17
C TYR A 58 -19.64 -18.81 8.60
N GLU A 59 -19.58 -20.00 7.98
CA GLU A 59 -20.75 -20.71 7.46
C GLU A 59 -21.73 -21.15 8.56
N GLU A 60 -21.24 -21.67 9.68
CA GLU A 60 -22.07 -22.04 10.84
C GLU A 60 -22.77 -20.81 11.44
N ALA A 61 -22.09 -19.66 11.49
CA ALA A 61 -22.66 -18.41 12.00
C ALA A 61 -23.74 -17.82 11.07
N ILE A 62 -23.59 -17.99 9.74
CA ILE A 62 -24.58 -17.56 8.76
C ILE A 62 -25.82 -18.46 8.80
N ASN A 63 -25.63 -19.79 8.88
CA ASN A 63 -26.73 -20.75 8.90
C ASN A 63 -27.54 -20.72 10.20
N LYS A 64 -26.93 -20.35 11.35
CA LYS A 64 -27.65 -20.18 12.63
C LYS A 64 -28.49 -18.90 12.73
N LYS A 65 -28.30 -17.93 11.84
CA LYS A 65 -29.11 -16.70 11.79
C LYS A 65 -30.36 -16.82 10.92
N LYS A 66 -30.60 -17.98 10.33
CA LYS A 66 -31.80 -18.31 9.56
C LYS A 66 -32.84 -18.96 10.46
#